data_AF-A0A0F4ZEA3-F1
#
_entry.id   AF-A0A0F4ZEA3-F1
#
_cell.length_a   1.000
_cell.length_b   1.000
_cell.length_c   1.000
_cell.angle_alpha   90.00
_cell.angle_beta   90.00
_cell.angle_gamma   90.00
#
_symmetry.space_group_name_H-M   'P 1'
#
loop_
_entity.id
_entity.type
_entity.pdbx_description
1 polymer ?
#
loop_
_entity_poly.entity_id
_entity_poly.type
_entity_poly.pdbx_seq_one_letter_code
_entity_poly.pdbx_strand_id
1 'polypeptide(L)'
;MPSSRSSRSSRSSRSSAVPSRSRFSFYNLSTETLASMVWVDPSPMPIVETIPEQSEENHTESDENTIAKRETEKEALELQSAPSDGKPNLIYYLARIQRYSSYTFGIFTSIHYANTAIIPLIVQTVPASETYLLQARELYQTPLTEPLLVGLPIIAHIGSGVILRFLRRAQNLKRYGGEAPELGMGSRRHKANIWPPFNWISLSGYAYTGLLGIHVMMNRGLPLMVEGDSSNIGLGFVSHSFAKHPVLASLAYGGLIAVGTGHMVWGAAKWLRIAPIGLGWRGKGISVKDPVQRQRGQRIWKRLHILALLISSAWASSTFVNHDTINIDPHSPSQGIEELQATLNKYPKHYEIDLYAERL
;
A
#
# COMPACT_ATOMS: atom_id res chain seq x y z
N MET A 1 32.72 38.81 -75.63
CA MET A 1 33.63 39.87 -75.12
C MET A 1 32.81 41.11 -74.82
N PRO A 2 33.13 41.97 -73.83
CA PRO A 2 33.94 41.79 -72.61
C PRO A 2 33.26 42.38 -71.33
N SER A 3 33.91 42.14 -70.17
CA SER A 3 34.15 43.04 -69.01
C SER A 3 32.98 43.84 -68.37
N SER A 4 32.86 44.07 -67.06
CA SER A 4 33.75 43.94 -65.90
C SER A 4 33.00 44.41 -64.65
N ARG A 5 33.40 43.87 -63.49
CA ARG A 5 33.51 44.49 -62.15
C ARG A 5 32.71 45.79 -61.88
N SER A 6 31.97 45.85 -60.77
CA SER A 6 32.58 46.15 -59.46
C SER A 6 31.55 46.14 -58.31
N SER A 7 32.11 45.83 -57.15
CA SER A 7 31.57 45.85 -55.80
C SER A 7 30.99 47.19 -55.34
N ARG A 8 29.93 47.16 -54.53
CA ARG A 8 29.91 47.91 -53.27
C ARG A 8 28.88 47.37 -52.29
N SER A 9 29.37 47.02 -51.10
CA SER A 9 28.58 46.77 -49.91
C SER A 9 28.01 48.09 -49.39
N SER A 10 26.77 48.05 -48.91
CA SER A 10 26.30 48.95 -47.87
C SER A 10 25.33 48.22 -46.96
N ARG A 11 25.54 48.50 -45.69
CA ARG A 11 25.08 47.86 -44.47
C ARG A 11 23.85 48.63 -43.96
N SER A 12 23.12 48.04 -43.01
CA SER A 12 22.07 48.66 -42.17
C SER A 12 20.72 48.81 -42.87
N SER A 13 19.58 48.31 -42.37
CA SER A 13 19.11 48.36 -40.97
C SER A 13 18.08 47.24 -40.75
N ARG A 14 18.33 46.31 -39.81
CA ARG A 14 17.31 45.36 -39.33
C ARG A 14 16.61 45.99 -38.12
N SER A 15 15.33 46.31 -38.33
CA SER A 15 14.37 46.74 -37.32
C SER A 15 14.23 45.67 -36.22
N SER A 16 14.67 46.02 -35.01
CA SER A 16 14.38 45.30 -33.78
C SER A 16 12.96 45.62 -33.32
N ALA A 17 12.01 44.72 -33.56
CA ALA A 17 10.70 44.78 -32.96
C ALA A 17 10.77 44.36 -31.49
N VAL A 18 10.49 45.31 -30.60
CA VAL A 18 10.31 45.14 -29.15
C VAL A 18 8.93 44.50 -28.91
N PRO A 19 8.81 43.37 -28.20
CA PRO A 19 7.50 42.92 -27.74
C PRO A 19 7.06 43.76 -26.54
N SER A 20 5.94 44.44 -26.73
CA SER A 20 5.13 45.15 -25.75
C SER A 20 4.95 44.36 -24.44
N ARG A 21 5.40 44.98 -23.33
CA ARG A 21 5.03 44.60 -21.97
C ARG A 21 3.56 44.98 -21.74
N SER A 22 2.66 44.01 -21.85
CA SER A 22 1.30 44.16 -21.31
C SER A 22 1.35 44.07 -19.78
N ARG A 23 1.24 45.23 -19.13
CA ARG A 23 0.82 45.33 -17.73
C ARG A 23 -0.61 44.81 -17.65
N PHE A 24 -0.85 43.74 -16.91
CA PHE A 24 -2.19 43.35 -16.49
C PHE A 24 -2.26 43.30 -14.96
N SER A 25 -2.86 44.37 -14.45
CA SER A 25 -3.72 44.51 -13.26
C SER A 25 -3.51 43.55 -12.07
N PHE A 26 -3.00 44.11 -10.97
CA PHE A 26 -2.85 43.47 -9.65
C PHE A 26 -4.09 43.62 -8.74
N TYR A 27 -5.28 43.93 -9.25
CA TYR A 27 -6.41 44.35 -8.39
C TYR A 27 -7.45 43.28 -8.03
N ASN A 28 -7.24 41.99 -8.33
CA ASN A 28 -8.25 40.94 -8.04
C ASN A 28 -7.84 39.89 -7.00
N LEU A 29 -6.74 40.09 -6.24
CA LEU A 29 -6.26 39.07 -5.28
C LEU A 29 -6.74 39.27 -3.83
N SER A 30 -7.50 40.33 -3.52
CA SER A 30 -7.92 40.64 -2.14
C SER A 30 -9.32 40.13 -1.78
N THR A 31 -10.21 39.87 -2.74
CA THR A 31 -11.60 39.53 -2.44
C THR A 31 -11.78 38.09 -1.96
N GLU A 32 -11.02 37.14 -2.49
CA GLU A 32 -11.08 35.73 -2.04
C GLU A 32 -10.43 35.52 -0.67
N THR A 33 -9.46 36.37 -0.29
CA THR A 33 -8.81 36.31 1.03
C THR A 33 -9.63 37.04 2.10
N LEU A 34 -10.32 38.13 1.73
CA LEU A 34 -11.25 38.81 2.63
C LEU A 34 -12.55 38.02 2.86
N ALA A 35 -13.02 37.27 1.86
CA ALA A 35 -14.22 36.41 2.01
C ALA A 35 -14.00 35.20 2.93
N SER A 36 -12.75 34.76 3.16
CA SER A 36 -12.43 33.71 4.14
C SER A 36 -12.14 34.27 5.55
N MET A 37 -12.24 35.58 5.74
CA MET A 37 -12.06 36.27 7.03
C MET A 37 -13.42 36.74 7.59
N VAL A 38 -14.49 36.05 7.23
CA VAL A 38 -15.81 36.20 7.85
C VAL A 38 -15.74 35.54 9.22
N TRP A 39 -15.38 36.36 10.21
CA TRP A 39 -15.73 36.31 11.63
C TRP A 39 -16.30 34.98 12.13
N VAL A 40 -15.42 34.16 12.69
CA VAL A 40 -15.82 33.21 13.74
C VAL A 40 -15.98 34.06 15.00
N ASP A 41 -17.22 34.23 15.46
CA ASP A 41 -17.52 34.89 16.72
C ASP A 41 -16.95 34.02 17.86
N PRO A 42 -15.90 34.46 18.59
CA PRO A 42 -15.36 33.67 19.68
C PRO A 42 -16.37 33.70 20.83
N SER A 43 -17.08 32.59 21.04
CA SER A 43 -17.89 32.42 22.25
C SER A 43 -17.01 32.68 23.48
N PRO A 44 -17.44 33.51 24.45
CA PRO A 44 -16.62 33.88 25.59
C PRO A 44 -16.25 32.64 26.41
N MET A 45 -14.95 32.41 26.61
CA MET A 45 -14.49 31.43 27.60
C MET A 45 -14.86 31.94 29.00
N PRO A 46 -15.35 31.08 29.91
CA PRO A 46 -15.45 31.44 31.31
C PRO A 46 -14.03 31.70 31.85
N ILE A 47 -13.82 32.92 32.31
CA ILE A 47 -12.59 33.36 32.97
C ILE A 47 -12.47 32.56 34.28
N VAL A 48 -11.51 31.64 34.34
CA VAL A 48 -11.03 31.09 35.59
C VAL A 48 -9.88 31.99 36.03
N GLU A 49 -10.17 32.85 37.01
CA GLU A 49 -9.14 33.57 37.77
C GLU A 49 -8.31 32.58 38.57
N THR A 50 -7.02 32.47 38.27
CA THR A 50 -5.99 32.17 39.27
C THR A 50 -4.61 32.62 38.76
N ILE A 51 -4.09 33.70 39.36
CA ILE A 51 -2.66 34.07 39.40
C ILE A 51 -2.13 33.56 40.75
N PRO A 52 -0.97 32.89 40.81
CA PRO A 52 0.27 33.54 41.27
C PRO A 52 1.47 33.21 40.36
N GLU A 53 2.20 34.20 39.88
CA GLU A 53 3.41 34.81 40.48
C GLU A 53 4.70 34.06 40.08
N GLN A 54 5.68 34.85 39.63
CA GLN A 54 6.86 34.47 38.86
C GLN A 54 7.92 33.71 39.67
N SER A 55 8.68 32.85 38.99
CA SER A 55 10.12 32.75 39.19
C SER A 55 10.80 32.36 37.88
N GLU A 56 11.67 33.25 37.39
CA GLU A 56 12.58 33.03 36.26
C GLU A 56 13.64 31.98 36.62
N GLU A 57 13.92 31.01 35.73
CA GLU A 57 15.30 30.60 35.46
C GLU A 57 15.47 29.85 34.13
N ASN A 58 16.68 30.00 33.61
CA ASN A 58 17.19 29.82 32.25
C ASN A 58 17.46 28.33 31.90
N HIS A 59 17.15 27.89 30.66
CA HIS A 59 17.95 27.02 29.77
C HIS A 59 17.17 26.04 28.87
N THR A 60 17.69 25.90 27.64
CA THR A 60 17.48 24.85 26.60
C THR A 60 16.28 24.94 25.64
N GLU A 61 16.39 25.88 24.69
CA GLU A 61 15.70 25.83 23.38
C GLU A 61 16.21 24.66 22.51
N SER A 62 15.67 23.46 22.66
CA SER A 62 15.64 22.48 21.55
C SER A 62 14.64 21.33 21.74
N ASP A 63 14.19 21.08 22.97
CA ASP A 63 13.26 19.98 23.25
C ASP A 63 11.80 20.42 23.47
N GLU A 64 11.55 21.64 23.96
CA GLU A 64 10.19 22.16 24.16
C GLU A 64 9.39 22.27 22.87
N ASN A 65 10.03 22.63 21.75
CA ASN A 65 9.32 22.77 20.47
C ASN A 65 8.87 21.40 19.89
N THR A 66 9.49 20.30 20.34
CA THR A 66 9.10 18.93 19.96
C THR A 66 8.01 18.37 20.89
N ILE A 67 8.02 18.77 22.15
CA ILE A 67 7.03 18.37 23.16
C ILE A 67 5.74 19.18 22.98
N ALA A 68 5.83 20.50 22.87
CA ALA A 68 4.70 21.38 22.58
C ALA A 68 4.01 20.98 21.27
N LYS A 69 4.77 20.73 20.20
CA LYS A 69 4.19 20.24 18.93
C LYS A 69 3.52 18.86 19.05
N ARG A 70 4.02 17.98 19.94
CA ARG A 70 3.38 16.67 20.22
C ARG A 70 2.12 16.83 21.06
N GLU A 71 2.04 17.82 21.93
CA GLU A 71 0.87 18.11 22.76
C GLU A 71 -0.22 18.80 21.93
N THR A 72 0.14 19.82 21.14
CA THR A 72 -0.80 20.48 20.22
C THR A 72 -1.30 19.55 19.11
N GLU A 73 -0.50 18.58 18.65
CA GLU A 73 -0.96 17.56 17.67
C GLU A 73 -1.75 16.41 18.31
N LYS A 74 -1.50 16.06 19.59
CA LYS A 74 -2.37 15.14 20.35
C LYS A 74 -3.73 15.77 20.57
N GLU A 75 -3.74 17.04 20.95
CA GLU A 75 -4.94 17.86 21.13
C GLU A 75 -5.69 18.09 19.81
N ALA A 76 -4.99 18.29 18.68
CA ALA A 76 -5.62 18.36 17.35
C ALA A 76 -6.20 17.02 16.86
N LEU A 77 -5.65 15.89 17.32
CA LEU A 77 -6.19 14.54 17.07
C LEU A 77 -7.36 14.22 18.00
N GLU A 78 -7.42 14.86 19.18
CA GLU A 78 -8.48 14.76 20.17
C GLU A 78 -9.68 15.67 19.80
N LEU A 79 -9.41 16.90 19.34
CA LEU A 79 -10.41 17.87 18.87
C LEU A 79 -11.09 17.48 17.55
N GLN A 80 -10.47 16.65 16.72
CA GLN A 80 -11.13 16.17 15.49
C GLN A 80 -12.17 15.07 15.78
N SER A 81 -12.28 14.64 17.04
CA SER A 81 -13.07 13.50 17.51
C SER A 81 -13.98 13.77 18.71
N ALA A 82 -14.10 15.00 19.20
CA ALA A 82 -15.06 15.34 20.26
C ALA A 82 -16.52 15.20 19.73
N PRO A 83 -17.33 14.27 20.25
CA PRO A 83 -18.78 14.30 20.07
C PRO A 83 -19.40 15.16 21.17
N SER A 84 -20.38 15.99 20.78
CA SER A 84 -21.19 16.80 21.67
C SER A 84 -22.15 16.01 22.57
N ASP A 85 -22.20 14.68 22.51
CA ASP A 85 -23.21 13.89 23.23
C ASP A 85 -22.68 12.48 23.53
N GLY A 86 -21.98 12.27 24.65
CA GLY A 86 -21.79 11.01 25.42
C GLY A 86 -21.65 9.63 24.73
N LYS A 87 -21.52 9.54 23.40
CA LYS A 87 -21.59 8.31 22.60
C LYS A 87 -20.18 7.94 22.15
N PRO A 88 -19.82 6.65 22.19
CA PRO A 88 -18.53 6.17 21.73
C PRO A 88 -18.30 6.58 20.27
N ASN A 89 -17.19 7.27 20.01
CA ASN A 89 -16.86 7.74 18.66
C ASN A 89 -16.56 6.51 17.77
N LEU A 90 -17.51 6.15 16.90
CA LEU A 90 -17.38 5.00 16.00
C LEU A 90 -16.11 5.07 15.13
N ILE A 91 -15.70 6.27 14.70
CA ILE A 91 -14.49 6.46 13.89
C ILE A 91 -13.25 6.10 14.70
N TYR A 92 -13.23 6.38 15.99
CA TYR A 92 -12.12 6.06 16.87
C TYR A 92 -11.94 4.54 17.02
N TYR A 93 -13.02 3.79 17.28
CA TYR A 93 -12.95 2.33 17.37
C TYR A 93 -12.61 1.68 16.03
N LEU A 94 -13.25 2.10 14.93
CA LEU A 94 -12.96 1.56 13.61
C LEU A 94 -11.50 1.84 13.20
N ALA A 95 -10.98 3.03 13.49
CA ALA A 95 -9.58 3.35 13.23
C ALA A 95 -8.65 2.40 13.98
N ARG A 96 -8.97 2.05 15.22
CA ARG A 96 -8.18 1.09 16.01
C ARG A 96 -8.32 -0.34 15.51
N ILE A 97 -9.52 -0.79 15.17
CA ILE A 97 -9.73 -2.12 14.60
C ILE A 97 -8.91 -2.26 13.32
N GLN A 98 -8.96 -1.26 12.43
CA GLN A 98 -8.14 -1.24 11.21
C GLN A 98 -6.65 -1.33 11.54
N ARG A 99 -6.20 -0.60 12.57
CA ARG A 99 -4.79 -0.46 12.89
C ARG A 99 -4.23 -1.69 13.63
N TYR A 100 -4.96 -2.29 14.56
CA TYR A 100 -4.47 -3.44 15.34
C TYR A 100 -4.65 -4.77 14.62
N SER A 101 -5.65 -4.90 13.74
CA SER A 101 -5.78 -6.07 12.86
C SER A 101 -4.56 -6.29 11.96
N SER A 102 -3.78 -5.25 11.64
CA SER A 102 -2.57 -5.42 10.83
C SER A 102 -1.40 -6.12 11.51
N TYR A 103 -1.41 -6.23 12.84
CA TYR A 103 -0.33 -6.94 13.54
C TYR A 103 -0.44 -8.45 13.41
N THR A 104 -1.65 -8.99 13.50
CA THR A 104 -1.88 -10.43 13.42
C THR A 104 -1.55 -10.97 12.03
N PHE A 105 -2.10 -10.38 10.97
CA PHE A 105 -1.73 -10.80 9.61
C PHE A 105 -0.30 -10.40 9.24
N GLY A 106 0.33 -9.44 9.93
CA GLY A 106 1.75 -9.12 9.79
C GLY A 106 2.66 -10.24 10.27
N ILE A 107 2.32 -10.87 11.41
CA ILE A 107 3.00 -12.08 11.90
C ILE A 107 2.83 -13.22 10.89
N PHE A 108 1.59 -13.49 10.45
CA PHE A 108 1.31 -14.50 9.44
C PHE A 108 2.10 -14.25 8.14
N THR A 109 2.09 -13.02 7.64
CA THR A 109 2.82 -12.64 6.43
C THR A 109 4.32 -12.87 6.58
N SER A 110 4.88 -12.64 7.78
CA SER A 110 6.31 -12.85 8.03
C SER A 110 6.68 -14.34 7.98
N ILE A 111 5.86 -15.19 8.61
CA ILE A 111 6.01 -16.66 8.55
C ILE A 111 5.82 -17.15 7.11
N HIS A 112 4.79 -16.67 6.43
CA HIS A 112 4.50 -17.02 5.05
C HIS A 112 5.62 -16.60 4.10
N TYR A 113 6.16 -15.39 4.25
CA TYR A 113 7.32 -14.90 3.49
C TYR A 113 8.57 -15.76 3.74
N ALA A 114 8.85 -16.14 4.98
CA ALA A 114 9.99 -17.01 5.29
C ALA A 114 9.87 -18.35 4.55
N ASN A 115 8.70 -18.99 4.59
CA ASN A 115 8.51 -20.33 4.04
C ASN A 115 8.27 -20.36 2.52
N THR A 116 7.74 -19.30 1.94
CA THR A 116 7.44 -19.25 0.49
C THR A 116 8.46 -18.47 -0.32
N ALA A 117 9.32 -17.67 0.33
CA ALA A 117 10.38 -16.93 -0.35
C ALA A 117 11.78 -17.28 0.15
N ILE A 118 12.07 -17.05 1.43
CA ILE A 118 13.44 -17.14 1.95
C ILE A 118 13.96 -18.57 1.91
N ILE A 119 13.19 -19.53 2.44
CA ILE A 119 13.61 -20.93 2.50
C ILE A 119 13.79 -21.51 1.09
N PRO A 120 12.82 -21.39 0.15
CA PRO A 120 13.02 -21.87 -1.22
C PRO A 120 14.20 -21.20 -1.93
N LEU A 121 14.49 -19.93 -1.62
CA LEU A 121 15.64 -19.22 -2.19
C LEU A 121 16.99 -19.79 -1.68
N ILE A 122 17.05 -20.23 -0.43
CA ILE A 122 18.25 -20.82 0.18
C ILE A 122 18.41 -22.30 -0.21
N VAL A 123 17.32 -23.06 -0.15
CA VAL A 123 17.30 -24.52 -0.36
C VAL A 123 17.31 -24.89 -1.84
N GLN A 124 16.84 -24.00 -2.71
CA GLN A 124 16.89 -24.09 -4.18
C GLN A 124 16.21 -25.33 -4.80
N THR A 125 15.44 -26.09 -4.02
CA THR A 125 14.68 -27.25 -4.48
C THR A 125 13.29 -27.28 -3.84
N VAL A 126 12.28 -27.63 -4.62
CA VAL A 126 10.88 -27.71 -4.17
C VAL A 126 10.70 -28.82 -3.11
N PRO A 127 11.17 -30.07 -3.31
CA PRO A 127 10.89 -31.15 -2.36
C PRO A 127 11.50 -30.90 -0.98
N ALA A 128 12.71 -30.34 -0.90
CA ALA A 128 13.33 -30.04 0.39
C ALA A 128 12.69 -28.83 1.09
N SER A 129 12.16 -27.87 0.31
CA SER A 129 11.45 -26.71 0.87
C SER A 129 10.05 -27.07 1.40
N GLU A 130 9.41 -28.10 0.84
CA GLU A 130 8.08 -28.57 1.25
C GLU A 130 8.05 -28.97 2.74
N THR A 131 9.10 -29.65 3.23
CA THR A 131 9.20 -30.07 4.64
C THR A 131 9.10 -28.89 5.60
N TYR A 132 9.76 -27.77 5.29
CA TYR A 132 9.69 -26.56 6.11
C TYR A 132 8.31 -25.90 6.03
N LEU A 133 7.70 -25.89 4.83
CA LEU A 133 6.35 -25.38 4.65
C LEU A 133 5.34 -26.19 5.49
N LEU A 134 5.44 -27.51 5.47
CA LEU A 134 4.59 -28.42 6.27
C LEU A 134 4.75 -28.16 7.77
N GLN A 135 5.98 -28.04 8.26
CA GLN A 135 6.25 -27.72 9.66
C GLN A 135 5.63 -26.36 10.06
N ALA A 136 5.72 -25.35 9.19
CA ALA A 136 5.13 -24.05 9.47
C ALA A 136 3.59 -24.09 9.47
N ARG A 137 2.95 -24.92 8.63
CA ARG A 137 1.49 -25.05 8.59
C ARG A 137 0.91 -25.52 9.92
N GLU A 138 1.60 -26.40 10.65
CA GLU A 138 1.15 -26.83 11.99
C GLU A 138 0.98 -25.65 12.96
N LEU A 139 1.74 -24.57 12.79
CA LEU A 139 1.71 -23.40 13.69
C LEU A 139 0.49 -22.49 13.44
N TYR A 140 0.02 -22.34 12.19
CA TYR A 140 -1.03 -21.36 11.86
C TYR A 140 -2.25 -21.93 11.14
N GLN A 141 -2.21 -23.18 10.69
CA GLN A 141 -3.27 -23.83 9.92
C GLN A 141 -4.05 -24.84 10.76
N THR A 142 -4.43 -24.45 11.99
CA THR A 142 -5.37 -25.23 12.81
C THR A 142 -6.80 -24.68 12.61
N PRO A 143 -7.85 -25.48 12.89
CA PRO A 143 -9.24 -25.03 12.76
C PRO A 143 -9.56 -23.74 13.52
N LEU A 144 -8.79 -23.43 14.58
CA LEU A 144 -8.98 -22.23 15.38
C LEU A 144 -7.99 -21.11 15.02
N THR A 145 -6.71 -21.43 14.79
CA THR A 145 -5.67 -20.42 14.55
C THR A 145 -5.82 -19.74 13.18
N GLU A 146 -6.23 -20.45 12.14
CA GLU A 146 -6.37 -19.87 10.80
C GLU A 146 -7.45 -18.77 10.76
N PRO A 147 -8.69 -18.98 11.25
CA PRO A 147 -9.69 -17.92 11.33
C PRO A 147 -9.26 -16.75 12.24
N LEU A 148 -8.60 -17.02 13.37
CA LEU A 148 -8.23 -15.98 14.34
C LEU A 148 -7.04 -15.13 13.88
N LEU A 149 -6.02 -15.74 13.25
CA LEU A 149 -4.79 -15.05 12.85
C LEU A 149 -4.91 -14.41 11.46
N VAL A 150 -5.73 -14.98 10.57
CA VAL A 150 -5.80 -14.58 9.17
C VAL A 150 -7.19 -14.08 8.80
N GLY A 151 -8.23 -14.92 8.94
CA GLY A 151 -9.57 -14.61 8.47
C GLY A 151 -10.20 -13.37 9.11
N LEU A 152 -10.40 -13.40 10.44
CA LEU A 152 -11.01 -12.30 11.20
C LEU A 152 -10.21 -11.00 11.07
N PRO A 153 -8.87 -10.98 11.19
CA PRO A 153 -8.11 -9.75 11.04
C PRO A 153 -8.20 -9.15 9.65
N ILE A 154 -8.19 -9.96 8.58
CA ILE A 154 -8.35 -9.47 7.21
C ILE A 154 -9.72 -8.82 7.03
N ILE A 155 -10.80 -9.50 7.45
CA ILE A 155 -12.16 -8.98 7.39
C ILE A 155 -12.28 -7.68 8.19
N ALA A 156 -11.74 -7.67 9.42
CA ALA A 156 -11.73 -6.51 10.29
C ALA A 156 -10.97 -5.34 9.65
N HIS A 157 -9.80 -5.58 9.06
CA HIS A 157 -8.98 -4.55 8.43
C HIS A 157 -9.65 -3.92 7.21
N ILE A 158 -10.16 -4.75 6.31
CA ILE A 158 -10.82 -4.31 5.08
C ILE A 158 -12.13 -3.61 5.43
N GLY A 159 -12.97 -4.26 6.24
CA GLY A 159 -14.28 -3.75 6.65
C GLY A 159 -14.18 -2.40 7.35
N SER A 160 -13.35 -2.30 8.40
CA SER A 160 -13.15 -1.03 9.10
C SER A 160 -12.55 0.06 8.19
N GLY A 161 -11.61 -0.29 7.32
CA GLY A 161 -11.02 0.65 6.36
C GLY A 161 -12.02 1.18 5.33
N VAL A 162 -12.94 0.35 4.85
CA VAL A 162 -14.02 0.76 3.94
C VAL A 162 -15.01 1.67 4.67
N ILE A 163 -15.51 1.25 5.83
CA ILE A 163 -16.48 2.02 6.64
C ILE A 163 -15.90 3.39 7.03
N LEU A 164 -14.64 3.46 7.48
CA LEU A 164 -13.99 4.73 7.83
C LEU A 164 -13.95 5.73 6.68
N ARG A 165 -13.73 5.28 5.45
CA ARG A 165 -13.70 6.18 4.29
C ARG A 165 -15.09 6.77 4.02
N PHE A 166 -16.14 5.96 4.11
CA PHE A 166 -17.52 6.43 3.97
C PHE A 166 -17.91 7.38 5.10
N LEU A 167 -17.61 7.03 6.36
CA LEU A 167 -17.92 7.87 7.51
C LEU A 167 -17.22 9.24 7.45
N ARG A 168 -15.91 9.25 7.17
CA ARG A 168 -15.14 10.51 7.02
C ARG A 168 -15.65 11.34 5.85
N ARG A 169 -16.02 10.70 4.74
CA ARG A 169 -16.62 11.40 3.60
C ARG A 169 -17.98 12.00 3.95
N ALA A 170 -18.85 11.23 4.61
CA ALA A 170 -20.16 11.70 5.04
C ALA A 170 -20.04 12.88 6.02
N GLN A 171 -19.11 12.82 6.97
CA GLN A 171 -18.83 13.94 7.87
C GLN A 171 -18.28 15.16 7.14
N ASN A 172 -17.36 14.98 6.19
CA ASN A 172 -16.85 16.07 5.37
C ASN A 172 -17.93 16.70 4.51
N LEU A 173 -18.86 15.91 3.95
CA LEU A 173 -20.01 16.43 3.20
C LEU A 173 -21.01 17.16 4.11
N LYS A 174 -21.22 16.71 5.35
CA LYS A 174 -22.04 17.44 6.32
C LYS A 174 -21.42 18.78 6.73
N ARG A 175 -20.10 18.82 6.92
CA ARG A 175 -19.37 20.04 7.34
C ARG A 175 -19.16 21.05 6.21
N TYR A 176 -18.90 20.57 4.99
CA TYR A 176 -18.46 21.43 3.88
C TYR A 176 -19.35 21.35 2.63
N GLY A 177 -20.32 20.44 2.58
CA GLY A 177 -21.21 20.24 1.43
C GLY A 177 -22.53 21.01 1.50
N GLY A 178 -22.78 21.74 2.58
CA GLY A 178 -24.04 22.44 2.83
C GLY A 178 -24.04 23.94 2.53
N GLU A 179 -22.90 24.65 2.59
CA GLU A 179 -22.95 26.12 2.67
C GLU A 179 -21.83 26.82 1.88
N ALA A 180 -22.20 27.29 0.69
CA ALA A 180 -21.96 28.69 0.30
C ALA A 180 -23.30 29.26 -0.19
N PRO A 181 -24.26 29.58 0.70
CA PRO A 181 -25.59 30.05 0.32
C PRO A 181 -25.64 31.57 0.09
N GLU A 182 -24.62 32.35 0.46
CA GLU A 182 -24.76 33.82 0.52
C GLU A 182 -23.88 34.66 -0.43
N LEU A 183 -23.13 34.06 -1.36
CA LEU A 183 -22.44 34.83 -2.40
C LEU A 183 -22.81 34.35 -3.80
N GLY A 184 -24.11 34.38 -4.11
CA GLY A 184 -24.68 34.88 -5.37
C GLY A 184 -24.14 34.42 -6.73
N MET A 185 -23.28 33.41 -6.83
CA MET A 185 -22.76 32.91 -8.11
C MET A 185 -23.07 31.44 -8.28
N GLY A 186 -24.23 31.19 -8.91
CA GLY A 186 -24.40 30.12 -9.87
C GLY A 186 -24.11 28.71 -9.35
N SER A 187 -25.16 28.07 -8.84
CA SER A 187 -25.34 26.63 -8.73
C SER A 187 -24.61 25.82 -9.83
N ARG A 188 -23.34 25.48 -9.58
CA ARG A 188 -22.76 24.25 -10.09
C ARG A 188 -22.98 23.23 -8.99
N ARG A 189 -24.08 22.48 -9.09
CA ARG A 189 -24.17 21.14 -8.51
C ARG A 189 -22.97 20.34 -9.03
N HIS A 190 -21.82 20.49 -8.38
CA HIS A 190 -20.75 19.52 -8.50
C HIS A 190 -21.38 18.22 -8.03
N LYS A 191 -21.63 17.28 -8.97
CA LYS A 191 -22.08 15.94 -8.66
C LYS A 191 -21.19 15.43 -7.53
N ALA A 192 -21.72 15.43 -6.31
CA ALA A 192 -20.95 15.07 -5.15
C ALA A 192 -20.63 13.60 -5.33
N ASN A 193 -19.40 13.33 -5.80
CA ASN A 193 -19.00 11.96 -6.09
C ASN A 193 -19.14 11.20 -4.77
N ILE A 194 -20.02 10.19 -4.78
CA ILE A 194 -20.37 9.38 -3.60
C ILE A 194 -19.12 8.68 -3.08
N TRP A 195 -18.21 8.36 -4.00
CA TRP A 195 -16.96 7.70 -3.67
C TRP A 195 -15.95 8.64 -2.97
N PRO A 196 -15.30 8.19 -1.88
CA PRO A 196 -14.22 8.93 -1.25
C PRO A 196 -13.04 9.15 -2.23
N PRO A 197 -12.24 10.21 -2.05
CA PRO A 197 -11.12 10.48 -2.95
C PRO A 197 -10.11 9.32 -2.96
N PHE A 198 -9.68 8.94 -4.16
CA PHE A 198 -8.70 7.86 -4.34
C PHE A 198 -7.31 8.30 -3.86
N ASN A 199 -6.82 7.62 -2.82
CA ASN A 199 -5.41 7.64 -2.45
C ASN A 199 -4.77 6.33 -2.94
N TRP A 200 -3.51 6.37 -3.38
CA TRP A 200 -2.78 5.21 -3.87
C TRP A 200 -2.69 4.06 -2.85
N ILE A 201 -2.59 4.36 -1.54
CA ILE A 201 -2.66 3.33 -0.49
C ILE A 201 -4.01 2.61 -0.48
N SER A 202 -5.09 3.34 -0.77
CA SER A 202 -6.44 2.75 -0.85
C SER A 202 -6.62 1.98 -2.14
N LEU A 203 -6.12 2.51 -3.27
CA LEU A 203 -6.16 1.83 -4.55
C LEU A 203 -5.39 0.50 -4.50
N SER A 204 -4.17 0.50 -3.95
CA SER A 204 -3.41 -0.72 -3.77
C SER A 204 -4.06 -1.67 -2.77
N GLY A 205 -4.74 -1.15 -1.75
CA GLY A 205 -5.52 -1.98 -0.83
C GLY A 205 -6.66 -2.72 -1.54
N TYR A 206 -7.43 -2.04 -2.38
CA TYR A 206 -8.51 -2.67 -3.15
C TYR A 206 -7.99 -3.70 -4.16
N ALA A 207 -6.92 -3.35 -4.89
CA ALA A 207 -6.28 -4.26 -5.82
C ALA A 207 -5.71 -5.50 -5.08
N TYR A 208 -5.05 -5.28 -3.94
CA TYR A 208 -4.52 -6.37 -3.11
C TYR A 208 -5.62 -7.26 -2.57
N THR A 209 -6.75 -6.70 -2.11
CA THR A 209 -7.90 -7.51 -1.66
C THR A 209 -8.40 -8.47 -2.74
N GLY A 210 -8.53 -8.00 -3.99
CA GLY A 210 -8.94 -8.85 -5.11
C GLY A 210 -7.93 -9.96 -5.40
N LEU A 211 -6.65 -9.62 -5.51
CA LEU A 211 -5.57 -10.57 -5.77
C LEU A 211 -5.42 -11.59 -4.63
N LEU A 212 -5.50 -11.14 -3.37
CA LEU A 212 -5.45 -11.99 -2.19
C LEU A 212 -6.66 -12.93 -2.14
N GLY A 213 -7.86 -12.45 -2.49
CA GLY A 213 -9.05 -13.28 -2.58
C GLY A 213 -8.88 -14.40 -3.61
N ILE A 214 -8.35 -14.09 -4.80
CA ILE A 214 -8.03 -15.11 -5.83
C ILE A 214 -6.97 -16.09 -5.29
N HIS A 215 -5.92 -15.59 -4.65
CA HIS A 215 -4.87 -16.43 -4.06
C HIS A 215 -5.42 -17.41 -3.02
N VAL A 216 -6.25 -16.94 -2.09
CA VAL A 216 -6.90 -17.77 -1.07
C VAL A 216 -7.88 -18.75 -1.72
N MET A 217 -8.65 -18.32 -2.71
CA MET A 217 -9.57 -19.21 -3.43
C MET A 217 -8.82 -20.35 -4.12
N MET A 218 -7.72 -20.07 -4.81
CA MET A 218 -6.96 -21.08 -5.56
C MET A 218 -6.21 -22.05 -4.66
N ASN A 219 -5.64 -21.57 -3.55
CA ASN A 219 -4.78 -22.38 -2.68
C ASN A 219 -5.51 -22.98 -1.47
N ARG A 220 -6.73 -22.52 -1.16
CA ARG A 220 -7.52 -23.00 -0.01
C ARG A 220 -8.95 -23.34 -0.41
N GLY A 221 -9.64 -22.44 -1.09
CA GLY A 221 -11.05 -22.61 -1.47
C GLY A 221 -11.30 -23.80 -2.40
N LEU A 222 -10.58 -23.89 -3.52
CA LEU A 222 -10.74 -24.96 -4.50
C LEU A 222 -10.40 -26.35 -3.91
N PRO A 223 -9.27 -26.55 -3.20
CA PRO A 223 -8.98 -27.85 -2.62
C PRO A 223 -9.99 -28.25 -1.54
N LEU A 224 -10.48 -27.31 -0.73
CA LEU A 224 -11.58 -27.59 0.20
C LEU A 224 -12.86 -28.04 -0.51
N MET A 225 -13.15 -27.51 -1.70
CA MET A 225 -14.34 -27.90 -2.47
C MET A 225 -14.18 -29.25 -3.18
N VAL A 226 -12.97 -29.62 -3.58
CA VAL A 226 -12.69 -30.83 -4.37
C VAL A 226 -12.31 -32.02 -3.47
N GLU A 227 -11.40 -31.80 -2.53
CA GLU A 227 -10.80 -32.85 -1.68
C GLU A 227 -11.38 -32.84 -0.26
N GLY A 228 -12.16 -31.82 0.13
CA GLY A 228 -12.69 -31.67 1.49
C GLY A 228 -11.68 -31.17 2.52
N ASP A 229 -10.41 -31.04 2.13
CA ASP A 229 -9.30 -30.50 2.93
C ASP A 229 -8.33 -29.75 1.99
N SER A 230 -7.43 -28.94 2.55
CA SER A 230 -6.35 -28.26 1.84
C SER A 230 -4.99 -28.49 2.53
N SER A 231 -4.86 -29.54 3.34
CA SER A 231 -3.60 -29.97 3.96
C SER A 231 -2.53 -30.37 2.93
N ASN A 232 -2.94 -31.00 1.82
CA ASN A 232 -2.06 -31.47 0.75
C ASN A 232 -1.55 -30.36 -0.19
N ILE A 233 -1.92 -29.10 0.03
CA ILE A 233 -1.56 -28.01 -0.88
C ILE A 233 -0.15 -27.49 -0.59
N GLY A 234 0.77 -27.97 -1.41
CA GLY A 234 2.21 -27.73 -1.33
C GLY A 234 2.79 -26.62 -2.20
N LEU A 235 4.09 -26.38 -2.01
CA LEU A 235 4.92 -25.71 -3.02
C LEU A 235 4.87 -26.48 -4.35
N GLY A 236 4.75 -27.81 -4.31
CA GLY A 236 4.54 -28.64 -5.51
C GLY A 236 3.28 -28.30 -6.31
N PHE A 237 2.16 -28.02 -5.62
CA PHE A 237 0.92 -27.60 -6.26
C PHE A 237 1.07 -26.24 -6.97
N VAL A 238 1.73 -25.29 -6.28
CA VAL A 238 2.01 -23.97 -6.83
C VAL A 238 3.00 -24.06 -7.99
N SER A 239 4.09 -24.83 -7.86
CA SER A 239 5.10 -24.98 -8.91
C SER A 239 4.53 -25.64 -10.17
N HIS A 240 3.60 -26.59 -10.02
CA HIS A 240 2.87 -27.16 -11.15
C HIS A 240 2.10 -26.10 -11.95
N SER A 241 1.50 -25.11 -11.25
CA SER A 241 0.81 -23.99 -11.91
C SER A 241 1.77 -23.11 -12.71
N PHE A 242 2.99 -22.88 -12.21
CA PHE A 242 4.05 -22.19 -12.94
C PHE A 242 4.53 -22.98 -14.16
N ALA A 243 4.67 -24.31 -14.04
CA ALA A 243 5.07 -25.15 -15.17
C ALA A 243 4.00 -25.19 -16.27
N LYS A 244 2.71 -25.26 -15.90
CA LYS A 244 1.60 -25.36 -16.86
C LYS A 244 1.21 -24.01 -17.48
N HIS A 245 1.23 -22.94 -16.68
CA HIS A 245 0.79 -21.61 -17.10
C HIS A 245 1.78 -20.52 -16.67
N PRO A 246 3.02 -20.52 -17.21
CA PRO A 246 4.13 -19.70 -16.70
C PRO A 246 3.83 -18.20 -16.73
N VAL A 247 3.24 -17.71 -17.82
CA VAL A 247 2.89 -16.28 -17.95
C VAL A 247 1.79 -15.88 -16.97
N LEU A 248 0.70 -16.65 -16.92
CA LEU A 248 -0.45 -16.33 -16.07
C LEU A 248 -0.08 -16.44 -14.58
N ALA A 249 0.63 -17.50 -14.19
CA ALA A 249 1.12 -17.67 -12.82
C ALA A 249 2.09 -16.54 -12.45
N SER A 250 3.07 -16.22 -13.29
CA SER A 250 4.01 -15.13 -13.02
C SER A 250 3.31 -13.78 -12.90
N LEU A 251 2.32 -13.48 -13.74
CA LEU A 251 1.56 -12.23 -13.63
C LEU A 251 0.69 -12.20 -12.37
N ALA A 252 0.01 -13.30 -12.03
CA ALA A 252 -0.86 -13.37 -10.86
C ALA A 252 -0.06 -13.24 -9.55
N TYR A 253 0.99 -14.06 -9.37
CA TYR A 253 1.84 -14.02 -8.19
C TYR A 253 2.71 -12.75 -8.16
N GLY A 254 3.28 -12.34 -9.29
CA GLY A 254 4.05 -11.09 -9.38
C GLY A 254 3.20 -9.86 -9.07
N GLY A 255 1.96 -9.82 -9.56
CA GLY A 255 0.99 -8.78 -9.25
C GLY A 255 0.61 -8.78 -7.77
N LEU A 256 0.30 -9.94 -7.20
CA LEU A 256 -0.03 -10.11 -5.77
C LEU A 256 1.12 -9.61 -4.89
N ILE A 257 2.35 -10.05 -5.18
CA ILE A 257 3.56 -9.65 -4.44
C ILE A 257 3.76 -8.15 -4.54
N ALA A 258 3.83 -7.59 -5.75
CA ALA A 258 4.15 -6.17 -5.94
C ALA A 258 3.10 -5.23 -5.32
N VAL A 259 1.81 -5.54 -5.50
CA VAL A 259 0.73 -4.73 -4.92
C VAL A 259 0.66 -4.92 -3.41
N GLY A 260 0.83 -6.16 -2.92
CA GLY A 260 0.81 -6.50 -1.50
C GLY A 260 1.94 -5.85 -0.71
N THR A 261 3.19 -6.03 -1.13
CA THR A 261 4.37 -5.41 -0.49
C THR A 261 4.29 -3.89 -0.52
N GLY A 262 3.85 -3.31 -1.65
CA GLY A 262 3.61 -1.88 -1.76
C GLY A 262 2.58 -1.40 -0.74
N HIS A 263 1.43 -2.07 -0.65
CA HIS A 263 0.40 -1.74 0.32
C HIS A 263 0.91 -1.83 1.77
N MET A 264 1.65 -2.89 2.10
CA MET A 264 2.23 -3.10 3.42
C MET A 264 3.26 -2.02 3.77
N VAL A 265 4.21 -1.73 2.88
CA VAL A 265 5.26 -0.71 3.11
C VAL A 265 4.67 0.69 3.23
N TRP A 266 3.73 1.08 2.34
CA TRP A 266 3.09 2.39 2.43
C TRP A 266 2.15 2.48 3.65
N GLY A 267 1.48 1.39 4.01
CA GLY A 267 0.67 1.27 5.22
C GLY A 267 1.52 1.44 6.48
N ALA A 268 2.66 0.75 6.57
CA ALA A 268 3.62 0.86 7.66
C ALA A 268 4.24 2.26 7.76
N ALA A 269 4.60 2.87 6.64
CA ALA A 269 5.12 4.24 6.62
C ALA A 269 4.08 5.27 7.11
N LYS A 270 2.81 5.09 6.73
CA LYS A 270 1.70 5.89 7.25
C LYS A 270 1.47 5.64 8.73
N TRP A 271 1.58 4.38 9.16
CA TRP A 271 1.43 3.98 10.55
C TRP A 271 2.47 4.64 11.47
N LEU A 272 3.74 4.58 11.07
CA LEU A 272 4.88 5.14 11.79
C LEU A 272 4.96 6.67 11.68
N ARG A 273 4.01 7.31 10.99
CA ARG A 273 3.99 8.75 10.69
C ARG A 273 5.24 9.23 9.93
N ILE A 274 5.88 8.34 9.19
CA ILE A 274 7.06 8.63 8.35
C ILE A 274 6.62 9.17 6.98
N ALA A 275 5.47 8.72 6.48
CA ALA A 275 4.95 9.17 5.19
C ALA A 275 4.55 10.65 5.25
N PRO A 276 5.01 11.51 4.31
CA PRO A 276 4.67 12.92 4.31
C PRO A 276 3.18 13.08 3.98
N ILE A 277 2.38 13.40 5.01
CA ILE A 277 0.95 13.64 4.89
C ILE A 277 0.75 14.86 3.98
N GLY A 278 -0.01 14.70 2.90
CA GLY A 278 -0.33 15.80 1.97
C GLY A 278 0.55 15.90 0.72
N LEU A 279 1.68 15.18 0.62
CA LEU A 279 2.42 15.04 -0.64
C LEU A 279 1.80 13.91 -1.47
N GLY A 280 1.22 14.24 -2.63
CA GLY A 280 0.90 13.22 -3.63
C GLY A 280 2.16 12.47 -4.07
N TRP A 281 2.00 11.29 -4.68
CA TRP A 281 3.10 10.36 -5.08
C TRP A 281 4.27 11.02 -5.85
N ARG A 282 4.03 12.12 -6.59
CA ARG A 282 5.07 12.89 -7.30
C ARG A 282 5.70 14.05 -6.48
N GLY A 283 5.38 14.14 -5.20
CA GLY A 283 5.69 15.31 -4.37
C GLY A 283 4.98 16.59 -4.83
N LYS A 284 3.89 16.46 -5.60
CA LYS A 284 2.93 17.54 -5.88
C LYS A 284 1.74 17.35 -4.95
N GLY A 285 1.95 17.73 -3.70
CA GLY A 285 0.89 17.88 -2.72
C GLY A 285 0.18 19.23 -2.86
N ILE A 286 -1.08 19.30 -2.41
CA ILE A 286 -1.96 20.47 -2.58
C ILE A 286 -1.42 21.73 -1.86
N SER A 287 -0.52 21.60 -0.89
CA SER A 287 -0.08 22.77 -0.12
C SER A 287 1.29 22.56 0.54
N VAL A 288 2.35 22.39 -0.25
CA VAL A 288 3.70 22.57 0.27
C VAL A 288 4.35 23.70 -0.51
N LYS A 289 4.22 24.92 0.04
CA LYS A 289 4.89 26.13 -0.47
C LYS A 289 6.40 26.06 -0.24
N ASP A 290 6.84 25.29 0.75
CA ASP A 290 8.25 25.14 1.13
C ASP A 290 8.99 24.08 0.26
N PRO A 291 9.94 24.48 -0.60
CA PRO A 291 10.69 23.55 -1.45
C PRO A 291 11.51 22.53 -0.64
N VAL A 292 11.95 22.86 0.58
CA VAL A 292 12.77 21.98 1.43
C VAL A 292 11.94 20.81 1.95
N GLN A 293 10.74 21.09 2.47
CA GLN A 293 9.80 20.05 2.90
C GLN A 293 9.40 19.13 1.75
N ARG A 294 9.17 19.71 0.57
CA ARG A 294 8.87 18.94 -0.64
C ARG A 294 10.02 17.99 -1.00
N GLN A 295 11.26 18.48 -0.98
CA GLN A 295 12.44 17.67 -1.30
C GLN A 295 12.64 16.54 -0.27
N ARG A 296 12.46 16.81 1.03
CA ARG A 296 12.53 15.79 2.08
C ARG A 296 11.50 14.70 1.88
N GLY A 297 10.24 15.08 1.63
CA GLY A 297 9.17 14.11 1.39
C GLY A 297 9.39 13.27 0.12
N GLN A 298 9.96 13.85 -0.94
CA GLN A 298 10.35 13.08 -2.13
C GLN A 298 11.45 12.06 -1.85
N ARG A 299 12.46 12.40 -1.03
CA ARG A 299 13.51 11.44 -0.64
C ARG A 299 12.93 10.28 0.17
N ILE A 300 12.00 10.56 1.09
CA ILE A 300 11.31 9.52 1.86
C ILE A 300 10.52 8.60 0.93
N TRP A 301 9.71 9.15 0.02
CA TRP A 301 8.96 8.33 -0.94
C TRP A 301 9.87 7.45 -1.82
N LYS A 302 11.00 7.99 -2.31
CA LYS A 302 11.98 7.20 -3.05
C LYS A 302 12.52 6.03 -2.22
N ARG A 303 12.85 6.26 -0.95
CA ARG A 303 13.31 5.19 -0.03
C ARG A 303 12.23 4.13 0.18
N LEU A 304 10.97 4.53 0.35
CA LEU A 304 9.85 3.60 0.50
C LEU A 304 9.62 2.76 -0.75
N HIS A 305 9.74 3.34 -1.96
CA HIS A 305 9.65 2.59 -3.21
C HIS A 305 10.80 1.61 -3.39
N ILE A 306 12.03 2.03 -3.08
CA ILE A 306 13.20 1.14 -3.10
C ILE A 306 13.00 -0.01 -2.12
N LEU A 307 12.53 0.27 -0.90
CA LEU A 307 12.26 -0.77 0.09
C LEU A 307 11.19 -1.76 -0.39
N ALA A 308 10.06 -1.26 -0.90
CA ALA A 308 9.01 -2.11 -1.45
C ALA A 308 9.51 -2.96 -2.63
N LEU A 309 10.33 -2.38 -3.51
CA LEU A 309 10.94 -3.10 -4.62
C LEU A 309 11.88 -4.21 -4.12
N LEU A 310 12.76 -3.92 -3.15
CA LEU A 310 13.68 -4.90 -2.59
C LEU A 310 12.94 -6.09 -1.95
N ILE A 311 11.90 -5.82 -1.16
CA ILE A 311 11.07 -6.87 -0.54
C ILE A 311 10.34 -7.68 -1.63
N SER A 312 9.78 -7.01 -2.64
CA SER A 312 9.09 -7.68 -3.74
C SER A 312 10.02 -8.57 -4.56
N SER A 313 11.20 -8.06 -4.91
CA SER A 313 12.20 -8.79 -5.66
C SER A 313 12.68 -9.99 -4.86
N ALA A 314 12.98 -9.83 -3.57
CA ALA A 314 13.37 -10.95 -2.72
C ALA A 314 12.27 -12.03 -2.62
N TRP A 315 11.00 -11.63 -2.56
CA TRP A 315 9.88 -12.56 -2.61
C TRP A 315 9.81 -13.29 -3.96
N ALA A 316 9.85 -12.54 -5.05
CA ALA A 316 9.73 -13.07 -6.39
C ALA A 316 10.92 -13.94 -6.82
N SER A 317 12.14 -13.67 -6.33
CA SER A 317 13.34 -14.43 -6.70
C SER A 317 13.20 -15.93 -6.40
N SER A 318 12.47 -16.29 -5.36
CA SER A 318 12.16 -17.69 -5.04
C SER A 318 11.39 -18.42 -6.15
N THR A 319 10.61 -17.69 -6.96
CA THR A 319 9.83 -18.25 -8.07
C THR A 319 10.70 -18.54 -9.29
N PHE A 320 11.76 -17.75 -9.51
CA PHE A 320 12.64 -17.89 -10.68
C PHE A 320 13.76 -18.91 -10.47
N VAL A 321 14.30 -19.03 -9.25
CA VAL A 321 15.37 -20.01 -8.94
C VAL A 321 14.92 -21.46 -9.17
N ASN A 322 13.62 -21.74 -9.03
CA ASN A 322 13.06 -23.07 -9.32
C ASN A 322 12.89 -23.36 -10.81
N HIS A 323 12.98 -22.37 -11.70
CA HIS A 323 12.77 -22.58 -13.13
C HIS A 323 14.01 -23.14 -13.84
N ASP A 324 15.20 -22.88 -13.30
CA ASP A 324 16.48 -23.35 -13.86
C ASP A 324 16.83 -24.78 -13.39
N THR A 325 16.28 -25.23 -12.26
CA THR A 325 16.48 -26.59 -11.72
C THR A 325 15.44 -27.61 -12.22
N ILE A 326 14.34 -27.16 -12.84
CA ILE A 326 13.37 -28.02 -13.53
C ILE A 326 13.71 -28.10 -15.04
N ASN A 327 14.99 -28.10 -15.39
CA ASN A 327 15.41 -28.66 -16.68
C ASN A 327 15.64 -30.17 -16.46
N ILE A 328 14.54 -30.88 -16.22
CA ILE A 328 14.52 -32.34 -16.29
C ILE A 328 14.84 -32.65 -17.75
N ASP A 329 16.02 -33.20 -18.00
CA ASP A 329 16.41 -33.70 -19.30
C ASP A 329 15.31 -34.66 -19.81
N PRO A 330 14.57 -34.31 -20.87
CA PRO A 330 13.51 -35.16 -21.40
C PRO A 330 14.05 -36.48 -21.98
N HIS A 331 15.37 -36.66 -22.04
CA HIS A 331 16.04 -37.87 -22.51
C HIS A 331 16.60 -38.79 -21.41
N SER A 332 16.35 -38.52 -20.12
CA SER A 332 16.65 -39.48 -19.03
C SER A 332 15.43 -40.05 -18.28
N PRO A 333 14.42 -40.66 -18.94
CA PRO A 333 13.37 -41.40 -18.22
C PRO A 333 13.87 -42.73 -17.61
N SER A 334 15.03 -43.24 -18.03
CA SER A 334 15.47 -44.59 -17.66
C SER A 334 16.13 -44.66 -16.28
N GLN A 335 16.82 -43.61 -15.81
CA GLN A 335 17.54 -43.70 -14.54
C GLN A 335 16.61 -43.65 -13.32
N GLY A 336 15.57 -42.82 -13.35
CA GLY A 336 14.60 -42.74 -12.25
C GLY A 336 13.70 -43.98 -12.15
N ILE A 337 13.34 -44.58 -13.27
CA ILE A 337 12.53 -45.81 -13.30
C ILE A 337 13.36 -47.03 -12.89
N GLU A 338 14.62 -47.13 -13.32
CA GLU A 338 15.52 -48.21 -12.87
C GLU A 338 15.86 -48.10 -11.38
N GLU A 339 16.05 -46.89 -10.84
CA GLU A 339 16.32 -46.69 -9.42
C GLU A 339 15.07 -46.96 -8.56
N LEU A 340 13.87 -46.59 -9.04
CA LEU A 340 12.61 -46.97 -8.41
C LEU A 340 12.35 -48.48 -8.49
N GLN A 341 12.61 -49.13 -9.63
CA GLN A 341 12.49 -50.60 -9.76
C GLN A 341 13.54 -51.34 -8.92
N ALA A 342 14.77 -50.82 -8.82
CA ALA A 342 15.80 -51.37 -7.94
C ALA A 342 15.41 -51.23 -6.46
N THR A 343 14.77 -50.11 -6.09
CA THR A 343 14.28 -49.89 -4.73
C THR A 343 13.05 -50.75 -4.41
N LEU A 344 12.12 -50.89 -5.36
CA LEU A 344 10.96 -51.80 -5.27
C LEU A 344 11.37 -53.28 -5.17
N ASN A 345 12.39 -53.70 -5.94
CA ASN A 345 12.93 -55.06 -5.86
C ASN A 345 13.74 -55.32 -4.57
N LYS A 346 14.27 -54.27 -3.94
CA LYS A 346 15.01 -54.36 -2.66
C LYS A 346 14.09 -54.53 -1.44
N TYR A 347 12.83 -54.12 -1.54
CA TYR A 347 11.85 -54.22 -0.45
C TYR A 347 10.54 -54.89 -0.91
N PRO A 348 10.54 -56.19 -1.23
CA PRO A 348 9.36 -56.88 -1.74
C PRO A 348 8.42 -57.28 -0.59
N LYS A 349 7.82 -56.32 0.14
CA LYS A 349 6.74 -56.62 1.10
C LYS A 349 5.70 -55.49 1.22
N HIS A 350 4.50 -55.83 0.71
CA HIS A 350 3.17 -55.34 1.10
C HIS A 350 2.75 -53.92 0.77
N TYR A 351 2.60 -53.57 -0.51
CA TYR A 351 1.55 -52.64 -0.94
C TYR A 351 1.00 -53.08 -2.30
N GLU A 352 -0.15 -53.77 -2.30
CA GLU A 352 -1.04 -53.80 -3.46
C GLU A 352 -1.55 -52.38 -3.66
N ILE A 353 -1.02 -51.69 -4.67
CA ILE A 353 -1.58 -50.43 -5.16
C ILE A 353 -2.38 -50.80 -6.41
N ASP A 354 -3.69 -50.91 -6.24
CA ASP A 354 -4.64 -51.03 -7.34
C ASP A 354 -4.48 -49.84 -8.30
N LEU A 355 -4.21 -50.20 -9.56
CA LEU A 355 -4.05 -49.34 -10.71
C LEU A 355 -5.35 -48.57 -11.01
N TYR A 356 -5.45 -47.32 -10.53
CA TYR A 356 -6.40 -46.31 -11.01
C TYR A 356 -5.77 -45.41 -12.08
N ALA A 357 -5.30 -46.00 -13.19
CA ALA A 357 -4.65 -45.26 -14.28
C ALA A 357 -5.24 -45.54 -15.67
N GLU A 358 -6.54 -45.88 -15.76
CA GLU A 358 -7.17 -46.13 -17.07
C GLU A 358 -8.47 -45.37 -17.34
N ARG A 359 -8.75 -44.28 -16.61
CA ARG A 359 -9.83 -43.38 -16.99
C ARG A 359 -9.63 -41.96 -16.48
N LEU A 360 -8.87 -41.16 -17.23
CA LEU A 360 -9.09 -39.71 -17.44
C LEU A 360 -8.29 -39.23 -18.67
#